data_AF-A0A398BV88-F1
#
_entry.id   AF-A0A398BV88-F1
#
_cell.length_a   1.000
_cell.length_b   1.000
_cell.length_c   1.000
_cell.angle_alpha   90.00
_cell.angle_beta   90.00
_cell.angle_gamma   90.00
#
_symmetry.space_group_name_H-M   'P 1'
#
loop_
_entity.id
_entity.type
_entity.pdbx_description
1 polymer ?
#
loop_
_entity_poly.entity_id
_entity_poly.type
_entity_poly.pdbx_seq_one_letter_code
_entity_poly.pdbx_strand_id
1 'polypeptide(L)'
;MDMKRRIALAAALLAAGLGAGHFVQNRAATERLAAQREAAAVKVRATSVVPLAAESDPAPLASVRPPEAKAAALPAAPMLTPAPAPKPELVALPTPDPAPTVLPDSSAQVEAKACPVTLDLAAQDHAMLGLTLLAPCQPDARVVIKHGGLAITGKTSATGTLFVDLPAMTADGTVTAKLADGTRVEARQPIPEVAGLRRFAVQWLDRDAFQVQAFENGADYGQPGNVSANAPHTPVPGKPLAGGFLTLLGDDSVDLPMLAEVYTFPATGTADVVVEAVVTETTCGRELLGETVTSEGGKSATSELTLAMPDCGASGDILVLKNLVPGTKLATR
;
A
#
# COMPACT_ATOMS: atom_id res chain seq x y z
N MET A 1 -42.79 -11.34 -44.74
CA MET A 1 -42.80 -12.18 -43.52
C MET A 1 -43.95 -11.72 -42.65
N ASP A 2 -44.81 -12.65 -42.23
CA ASP A 2 -46.05 -12.36 -41.50
C ASP A 2 -45.79 -11.74 -40.12
N MET A 3 -46.57 -10.73 -39.73
CA MET A 3 -46.43 -10.00 -38.47
C MET A 3 -46.50 -10.93 -37.26
N LYS A 4 -47.42 -11.92 -37.33
CA LYS A 4 -47.63 -12.93 -36.28
C LYS A 4 -46.36 -13.75 -36.02
N ARG A 5 -45.58 -14.03 -37.07
CA ARG A 5 -44.35 -14.84 -37.00
C ARG A 5 -43.19 -14.05 -36.36
N ARG A 6 -43.16 -12.72 -36.50
CA ARG A 6 -42.19 -11.85 -35.82
C ARG A 6 -42.47 -11.73 -34.33
N ILE A 7 -43.74 -11.56 -33.95
CA ILE A 7 -44.16 -11.47 -32.54
C ILE A 7 -43.88 -12.80 -31.81
N ALA A 8 -44.17 -13.95 -32.44
CA ALA A 8 -43.86 -15.26 -31.88
C ALA A 8 -42.35 -15.47 -31.65
N LEU A 9 -41.49 -15.02 -32.58
CA LEU A 9 -40.03 -15.08 -32.45
C LEU A 9 -39.51 -14.19 -31.31
N ALA A 10 -40.03 -12.96 -31.19
CA ALA A 10 -39.65 -12.05 -30.10
C ALA A 10 -40.04 -12.60 -28.73
N ALA A 11 -41.25 -13.15 -28.59
CA ALA A 11 -41.72 -13.77 -27.36
C ALA A 11 -40.89 -15.00 -26.95
N ALA A 12 -40.51 -15.85 -27.92
CA ALA A 12 -39.67 -17.02 -27.67
C ALA A 12 -38.26 -16.65 -27.18
N LEU A 13 -37.64 -15.61 -27.78
CA LEU A 13 -36.32 -15.12 -27.35
C LEU A 13 -36.36 -14.49 -25.94
N LEU A 14 -37.40 -13.73 -25.63
CA LEU A 14 -37.62 -13.17 -24.28
C LEU A 14 -37.81 -14.27 -23.23
N ALA A 15 -38.62 -15.29 -23.51
CA ALA A 15 -38.83 -16.42 -22.61
C ALA A 15 -37.54 -17.23 -22.37
N ALA A 16 -36.74 -17.46 -23.42
CA ALA A 16 -35.45 -18.13 -23.30
C ALA A 16 -34.44 -17.32 -22.48
N GLY A 17 -34.36 -16.00 -22.69
CA GLY A 17 -33.48 -15.10 -21.94
C GLY A 17 -33.84 -15.03 -20.45
N LEU A 18 -35.13 -14.88 -20.13
CA LEU A 18 -35.62 -14.87 -18.75
C LEU A 18 -35.41 -16.23 -18.06
N GLY A 19 -35.66 -17.34 -18.76
CA GLY A 19 -35.43 -18.69 -18.23
C GLY A 19 -33.96 -18.96 -17.91
N ALA A 20 -33.05 -18.59 -18.82
CA ALA A 20 -31.60 -18.73 -18.59
C ALA A 20 -31.11 -17.83 -17.44
N GLY A 21 -31.56 -16.57 -17.39
CA GLY A 21 -31.20 -15.64 -16.30
C GLY A 21 -31.67 -16.14 -14.94
N HIS A 22 -32.91 -16.61 -14.82
CA HIS A 22 -33.47 -17.12 -13.57
C HIS A 22 -32.80 -18.44 -13.14
N PHE A 23 -32.39 -19.30 -14.09
CA PHE A 23 -31.63 -20.51 -13.78
C PHE A 23 -30.24 -20.20 -13.22
N VAL A 24 -29.50 -19.28 -13.86
CA VAL A 24 -28.16 -18.86 -13.40
C VAL A 24 -28.23 -18.18 -12.04
N GLN A 25 -29.19 -17.28 -11.80
CA GLN A 25 -29.34 -16.62 -10.50
C GLN A 25 -29.70 -17.61 -9.39
N ASN A 26 -30.62 -18.55 -9.64
CA ASN A 26 -31.01 -19.54 -8.63
C ASN A 26 -29.86 -20.53 -8.32
N ARG A 27 -29.05 -20.88 -9.33
CA ARG A 27 -27.88 -21.73 -9.14
C ARG A 27 -26.78 -21.03 -8.33
N ALA A 28 -26.47 -19.76 -8.67
CA ALA A 28 -25.52 -18.94 -7.91
C ALA A 28 -25.98 -18.70 -6.46
N ALA A 29 -27.29 -18.54 -6.21
CA ALA A 29 -27.83 -18.45 -4.85
C ALA A 29 -27.64 -19.77 -4.07
N THR A 30 -27.86 -20.91 -4.72
CA THR A 30 -27.68 -22.25 -4.12
C THR A 30 -26.20 -22.54 -3.82
N GLU A 31 -25.29 -22.19 -4.73
CA GLU A 31 -23.85 -22.36 -4.57
C GLU A 31 -23.29 -21.42 -3.47
N ARG A 32 -23.79 -20.18 -3.36
CA ARG A 32 -23.49 -19.29 -2.23
C ARG A 32 -23.97 -19.84 -0.90
N LEU A 33 -25.18 -20.42 -0.85
CA LEU A 33 -25.71 -21.02 0.38
C LEU A 33 -24.95 -22.29 0.81
N ALA A 34 -24.38 -23.02 -0.16
CA ALA A 34 -23.48 -24.15 0.11
C ALA A 34 -22.13 -23.66 0.65
N ALA A 35 -21.50 -22.68 -0.01
CA ALA A 35 -20.24 -22.08 0.44
C ALA A 35 -20.35 -21.44 1.84
N GLN A 36 -21.46 -20.77 2.14
CA GLN A 36 -21.74 -20.23 3.48
C GLN A 36 -21.90 -21.32 4.55
N ARG A 37 -22.38 -22.52 4.18
CA ARG A 37 -22.46 -23.68 5.10
C ARG A 37 -21.09 -24.34 5.32
N GLU A 38 -20.22 -24.35 4.31
CA GLU A 38 -18.82 -24.77 4.49
C GLU A 38 -18.03 -23.77 5.36
N ALA A 39 -18.18 -22.47 5.12
CA ALA A 39 -17.57 -21.43 5.95
C ALA A 39 -18.03 -21.51 7.43
N ALA A 40 -19.34 -21.71 7.66
CA ALA A 40 -19.90 -21.90 9.00
C ALA A 40 -19.46 -23.19 9.71
N ALA A 41 -18.86 -24.16 9.01
CA ALA A 41 -18.32 -25.38 9.60
C ALA A 41 -16.90 -25.20 10.17
N VAL A 42 -16.16 -24.18 9.73
CA VAL A 42 -14.79 -23.91 10.19
C VAL A 42 -14.81 -23.04 11.46
N LYS A 43 -15.05 -23.68 12.61
CA LYS A 43 -14.88 -23.04 13.92
C LYS A 43 -13.39 -22.85 14.24
N VAL A 44 -12.81 -21.74 13.77
CA VAL A 44 -11.52 -21.27 14.29
C VAL A 44 -11.72 -20.84 15.75
N ARG A 45 -11.15 -21.59 16.68
CA ARG A 45 -11.06 -21.20 18.10
C ARG A 45 -9.77 -20.43 18.31
N ALA A 46 -9.85 -19.24 18.91
CA ALA A 46 -8.71 -18.60 19.53
C ALA A 46 -8.19 -19.48 20.67
N THR A 47 -6.89 -19.76 20.71
CA THR A 47 -6.29 -20.77 21.61
C THR A 47 -5.73 -20.19 22.90
N SER A 48 -5.45 -18.88 22.97
CA SER A 48 -4.98 -18.22 24.19
C SER A 48 -5.25 -16.71 24.17
N VAL A 49 -5.69 -16.17 25.29
CA VAL A 49 -5.61 -14.74 25.63
C VAL A 49 -4.59 -14.63 26.76
N VAL A 50 -3.57 -13.76 26.61
CA VAL A 50 -2.55 -13.53 27.63
C VAL A 50 -2.56 -12.03 27.97
N PRO A 51 -3.01 -11.63 29.18
CA PRO A 51 -2.92 -10.23 29.60
C PRO A 51 -1.49 -9.91 30.03
N LEU A 52 -0.82 -9.02 29.29
CA LEU A 52 0.54 -8.58 29.63
C LEU A 52 0.50 -7.45 30.66
N ALA A 53 0.33 -7.80 31.93
CA ALA A 53 0.48 -6.86 33.04
C ALA A 53 1.98 -6.66 33.35
N ALA A 54 2.50 -5.46 33.11
CA ALA A 54 3.88 -5.10 33.43
C ALA A 54 4.04 -4.76 34.93
N GLU A 55 4.44 -5.75 35.74
CA GLU A 55 4.90 -5.48 37.10
C GLU A 55 6.18 -4.64 37.07
N SER A 56 6.07 -3.39 37.57
CA SER A 56 7.14 -2.40 37.57
C SER A 56 7.65 -2.19 38.99
N ASP A 57 8.71 -2.91 39.37
CA ASP A 57 9.31 -2.79 40.71
C ASP A 57 10.33 -1.62 40.74
N PRO A 58 10.26 -0.65 41.67
CA PRO A 58 11.01 0.59 41.57
C PRO A 58 12.42 0.51 42.18
N ALA A 59 13.45 0.50 41.32
CA ALA A 59 14.84 0.69 41.72
C ALA A 59 15.18 2.20 41.90
N PRO A 60 16.05 2.57 42.88
CA PRO A 60 16.22 3.96 43.29
C PRO A 60 17.06 4.81 42.32
N LEU A 61 16.64 6.08 42.16
CA LEU A 61 17.35 7.09 41.37
C LEU A 61 18.70 7.47 41.99
N ALA A 62 19.80 6.96 41.44
CA ALA A 62 21.12 7.49 41.67
C ALA A 62 21.35 8.74 40.79
N SER A 63 21.56 9.89 41.41
CA SER A 63 21.80 11.16 40.70
C SER A 63 23.19 11.18 40.05
N VAL A 64 23.24 10.95 38.74
CA VAL A 64 24.46 11.14 37.93
C VAL A 64 24.53 12.58 37.44
N ARG A 65 25.47 13.34 37.99
CA ARG A 65 25.73 14.74 37.63
C ARG A 65 26.41 14.82 36.25
N PRO A 66 25.91 15.60 35.28
CA PRO A 66 26.57 15.78 33.99
C PRO A 66 27.94 16.48 34.13
N PRO A 67 28.96 16.10 33.33
CA PRO A 67 30.19 16.86 33.23
C PRO A 67 29.98 18.17 32.44
N GLU A 68 30.65 19.24 32.87
CA GLU A 68 30.59 20.55 32.20
C GLU A 68 31.24 20.51 30.82
N ALA A 69 30.44 20.66 29.76
CA ALA A 69 30.94 20.85 28.41
C ALA A 69 31.36 22.33 28.22
N LYS A 70 32.67 22.56 28.09
CA LYS A 70 33.24 23.90 27.87
C LYS A 70 32.95 24.33 26.42
N ALA A 71 32.05 25.29 26.24
CA ALA A 71 31.67 25.78 24.92
C ALA A 71 32.86 26.46 24.20
N ALA A 72 33.26 25.91 23.05
CA ALA A 72 34.18 26.57 22.13
C ALA A 72 33.41 27.55 21.25
N ALA A 73 33.85 28.82 21.21
CA ALA A 73 33.20 29.84 20.40
C ALA A 73 33.53 29.68 18.91
N LEU A 74 32.49 29.62 18.07
CA LEU A 74 32.60 29.78 16.62
C LEU A 74 32.57 31.28 16.29
N PRO A 75 33.40 31.77 15.34
CA PRO A 75 33.37 33.18 14.93
C PRO A 75 32.09 33.49 14.15
N ALA A 76 31.43 34.60 14.49
CA ALA A 76 30.24 35.07 13.79
C ALA A 76 30.59 35.59 12.38
N ALA A 77 29.84 35.13 11.38
CA ALA A 77 29.86 35.73 10.05
C ALA A 77 29.21 37.13 10.08
N PRO A 78 29.71 38.12 9.31
CA PRO A 78 29.19 39.48 9.37
C PRO A 78 27.78 39.56 8.74
N MET A 79 26.86 40.19 9.46
CA MET A 79 25.54 40.54 8.93
C MET A 79 25.69 41.67 7.91
N LEU A 80 25.26 41.43 6.67
CA LEU A 80 25.12 42.49 5.66
C LEU A 80 23.95 43.38 6.04
N THR A 81 24.22 44.68 6.19
CA THR A 81 23.20 45.70 6.42
C THR A 81 22.40 45.96 5.14
N PRO A 82 21.06 46.05 5.21
CA PRO A 82 20.26 46.53 4.08
C PRO A 82 20.58 47.99 3.79
N ALA A 83 20.96 48.30 2.54
CA ALA A 83 21.12 49.68 2.09
C ALA A 83 19.75 50.37 1.95
N PRO A 84 19.60 51.66 2.31
CA PRO A 84 18.35 52.39 2.11
C PRO A 84 18.08 52.60 0.62
N ALA A 85 16.88 52.23 0.16
CA ALA A 85 16.42 52.57 -1.18
C ALA A 85 16.24 54.10 -1.32
N PRO A 86 16.70 54.74 -2.42
CA PRO A 86 16.41 56.14 -2.67
C PRO A 86 14.92 56.34 -2.98
N LYS A 87 14.35 57.45 -2.51
CA LYS A 87 12.97 57.83 -2.81
C LYS A 87 12.83 58.16 -4.31
N PRO A 88 11.75 57.73 -5.00
CA PRO A 88 11.44 58.25 -6.31
C PRO A 88 10.98 59.70 -6.20
N GLU A 89 11.67 60.60 -6.91
CA GLU A 89 11.31 62.00 -7.04
C GLU A 89 10.28 62.16 -8.17
N LEU A 90 9.17 62.85 -7.90
CA LEU A 90 8.13 63.10 -8.91
C LEU A 90 8.64 64.15 -9.92
N VAL A 91 9.04 63.71 -11.10
CA VAL A 91 9.22 64.59 -12.26
C VAL A 91 7.95 64.55 -13.11
N ALA A 92 7.40 65.73 -13.44
CA ALA A 92 6.18 65.86 -14.20
C ALA A 92 6.45 66.30 -15.66
N LEU A 93 5.61 65.80 -16.57
CA LEU A 93 5.40 66.24 -17.96
C LEU A 93 6.50 65.85 -18.99
N PRO A 94 6.16 65.73 -20.30
CA PRO A 94 4.87 66.03 -20.96
C PRO A 94 4.14 64.81 -21.55
N THR A 95 2.84 65.00 -21.83
CA THR A 95 2.00 64.07 -22.62
C THR A 95 2.35 64.11 -24.12
N PRO A 96 2.65 62.96 -24.77
CA PRO A 96 2.59 62.81 -26.22
C PRO A 96 1.15 62.57 -26.70
N ASP A 97 0.85 62.96 -27.95
CA ASP A 97 -0.44 62.73 -28.61
C ASP A 97 -0.81 61.23 -28.73
N PRO A 98 -2.12 60.91 -28.82
CA PRO A 98 -2.59 59.54 -28.96
C PRO A 98 -2.37 59.01 -30.39
N ALA A 99 -1.23 58.38 -30.64
CA ALA A 99 -1.08 57.49 -31.78
C ALA A 99 -2.00 56.26 -31.57
N PRO A 100 -2.73 55.78 -32.61
CA PRO A 100 -3.61 54.64 -32.47
C PRO A 100 -2.80 53.37 -32.22
N THR A 101 -2.82 52.87 -30.99
CA THR A 101 -2.30 51.54 -30.64
C THR A 101 -3.14 50.49 -31.34
N VAL A 102 -2.64 50.00 -32.48
CA VAL A 102 -3.10 48.75 -33.05
C VAL A 102 -2.70 47.65 -32.06
N LEU A 103 -3.66 47.18 -31.27
CA LEU A 103 -3.51 45.97 -30.49
C LEU A 103 -3.16 44.84 -31.47
N PRO A 104 -1.98 44.20 -31.38
CA PRO A 104 -1.77 42.98 -32.12
C PRO A 104 -2.77 41.96 -31.61
N ASP A 105 -3.57 41.40 -32.51
CA ASP A 105 -4.56 40.37 -32.22
C ASP A 105 -3.81 39.07 -31.90
N SER A 106 -3.21 39.04 -30.72
CA SER A 106 -2.47 37.91 -30.17
C SER A 106 -3.46 36.86 -29.71
N SER A 107 -4.11 36.24 -30.70
CA SER A 107 -4.60 34.87 -30.60
C SER A 107 -3.40 33.93 -30.47
N ALA A 108 -2.67 34.09 -29.36
CA ALA A 108 -1.76 33.10 -28.84
C ALA A 108 -2.61 31.85 -28.65
N GLN A 109 -2.53 30.94 -29.62
CA GLN A 109 -3.12 29.63 -29.49
C GLN A 109 -2.50 29.02 -28.24
N VAL A 110 -3.33 28.82 -27.21
CA VAL A 110 -2.91 28.11 -26.01
C VAL A 110 -2.64 26.70 -26.48
N GLU A 111 -1.38 26.41 -26.82
CA GLU A 111 -0.92 25.07 -27.11
C GLU A 111 -1.36 24.21 -25.93
N ALA A 112 -2.29 23.29 -26.19
CA ALA A 112 -2.88 22.47 -25.14
C ALA A 112 -1.73 21.66 -24.52
N LYS A 113 -1.31 22.06 -23.31
CA LYS A 113 -0.13 21.52 -22.64
C LYS A 113 -0.31 20.01 -22.57
N ALA A 114 0.48 19.28 -23.33
CA ALA A 114 0.39 17.84 -23.36
C ALA A 114 0.65 17.31 -21.94
N CYS A 115 -0.28 16.49 -21.46
CA CYS A 115 -0.24 15.85 -20.15
C CYS A 115 0.07 14.36 -20.32
N PRO A 116 1.24 13.95 -20.86
CA PRO A 116 1.55 12.54 -21.00
C PRO A 116 1.64 11.91 -19.62
N VAL A 117 0.94 10.79 -19.44
CA VAL A 117 1.12 9.93 -18.28
C VAL A 117 2.05 8.79 -18.69
N THR A 118 3.20 8.64 -18.04
CA THR A 118 4.17 7.58 -18.31
C THR A 118 4.48 6.80 -17.04
N LEU A 119 4.68 5.49 -17.20
CA LEU A 119 5.03 4.57 -16.12
C LEU A 119 6.28 3.82 -16.55
N ASP A 120 7.36 4.00 -15.80
CA ASP A 120 8.65 3.36 -16.01
C ASP A 120 8.96 2.45 -14.81
N LEU A 121 9.62 1.33 -15.08
CA LEU A 121 10.00 0.33 -14.07
C LEU A 121 11.49 0.01 -14.23
N ALA A 122 12.20 -0.11 -13.11
CA ALA A 122 13.58 -0.59 -13.05
C ALA A 122 13.67 -1.81 -12.13
N ALA A 123 14.42 -2.83 -12.53
CA ALA A 123 14.76 -3.93 -11.63
C ALA A 123 15.82 -3.47 -10.61
N GLN A 124 15.64 -3.87 -9.36
CA GLN A 124 16.51 -3.53 -8.22
C GLN A 124 16.93 -4.81 -7.49
N ASP A 125 17.91 -4.68 -6.59
CA ASP A 125 18.34 -5.75 -5.69
C ASP A 125 17.15 -6.38 -4.93
N HIS A 126 17.32 -7.64 -4.53
CA HIS A 126 16.30 -8.40 -3.79
C HIS A 126 14.97 -8.55 -4.54
N ALA A 127 15.01 -8.52 -5.89
CA ALA A 127 13.86 -8.65 -6.79
C ALA A 127 12.75 -7.62 -6.53
N MET A 128 13.16 -6.35 -6.38
CA MET A 128 12.30 -5.18 -6.22
C MET A 128 12.11 -4.47 -7.57
N LEU A 129 10.98 -3.78 -7.72
CA LEU A 129 10.63 -2.93 -8.86
C LEU A 129 10.64 -1.47 -8.42
N GLY A 130 11.63 -0.71 -8.87
CA GLY A 130 11.64 0.75 -8.73
C GLY A 130 10.69 1.36 -9.74
N LEU A 131 9.54 1.84 -9.27
CA LEU A 131 8.49 2.46 -10.09
C LEU A 131 8.70 3.97 -10.18
N THR A 132 8.59 4.52 -11.38
CA THR A 132 8.49 5.97 -11.63
C THR A 132 7.24 6.26 -12.46
N LEU A 133 6.29 7.01 -11.89
CA LEU A 133 5.11 7.50 -12.58
C LEU A 133 5.23 9.02 -12.77
N LEU A 134 5.07 9.48 -14.01
CA LEU A 134 4.98 10.89 -14.35
C LEU A 134 3.56 11.20 -14.84
N ALA A 135 2.90 12.17 -14.22
CA ALA A 135 1.55 12.62 -14.55
C ALA A 135 1.42 14.14 -14.29
N PRO A 136 2.07 15.02 -15.09
CA PRO A 136 2.34 16.42 -14.76
C PRO A 136 1.10 17.35 -14.69
N CYS A 137 -0.09 16.80 -14.89
CA CYS A 137 -1.38 17.49 -14.77
C CYS A 137 -2.29 16.86 -13.70
N GLN A 138 -1.76 15.92 -12.93
CA GLN A 138 -2.41 15.25 -11.80
C GLN A 138 -1.52 15.41 -10.54
N PRO A 139 -1.37 16.63 -9.99
CA PRO A 139 -0.67 16.86 -8.73
C PRO A 139 -1.49 16.37 -7.54
N ASP A 140 -0.82 15.92 -6.48
CA ASP A 140 -1.42 15.47 -5.21
C ASP A 140 -2.55 14.42 -5.39
N ALA A 141 -2.47 13.65 -6.48
CA ALA A 141 -3.51 12.75 -6.95
C ALA A 141 -3.29 11.33 -6.43
N ARG A 142 -4.37 10.71 -5.95
CA ARG A 142 -4.41 9.30 -5.55
C ARG A 142 -4.21 8.39 -6.77
N VAL A 143 -3.27 7.46 -6.65
CA VAL A 143 -2.93 6.44 -7.66
C VAL A 143 -3.11 5.06 -7.04
N VAL A 144 -3.87 4.18 -7.69
CA VAL A 144 -3.91 2.74 -7.34
C VAL A 144 -2.86 2.02 -8.17
N ILE A 145 -1.92 1.37 -7.50
CA ILE A 145 -0.87 0.54 -8.11
C ILE A 145 -1.23 -0.93 -7.87
N LYS A 146 -1.16 -1.77 -8.90
CA LYS A 146 -1.39 -3.22 -8.77
C LYS A 146 -0.28 -4.03 -9.43
N HIS A 147 0.18 -5.07 -8.73
CA HIS A 147 1.18 -6.02 -9.21
C HIS A 147 1.08 -7.36 -8.48
N GLY A 148 1.08 -8.49 -9.19
CA GLY A 148 1.28 -9.81 -8.56
C GLY A 148 0.29 -10.20 -7.46
N GLY A 149 -0.92 -9.63 -7.44
CA GLY A 149 -1.92 -9.79 -6.37
C GLY A 149 -1.93 -8.64 -5.35
N LEU A 150 -0.84 -7.89 -5.23
CA LEU A 150 -0.80 -6.65 -4.45
C LEU A 150 -1.65 -5.55 -5.11
N ALA A 151 -2.33 -4.75 -4.29
CA ALA A 151 -3.01 -3.54 -4.67
C ALA A 151 -2.85 -2.46 -3.58
N ILE A 152 -2.08 -1.41 -3.88
CA ILE A 152 -1.72 -0.35 -2.92
C ILE A 152 -2.07 1.04 -3.48
N THR A 153 -2.14 2.05 -2.61
CA THR A 153 -2.28 3.46 -3.02
C THR A 153 -1.00 4.24 -2.87
N GLY A 154 -0.68 5.09 -3.84
CA GLY A 154 0.29 6.18 -3.67
C GLY A 154 -0.37 7.53 -3.94
N LYS A 155 0.34 8.61 -3.65
CA LYS A 155 -0.04 9.98 -4.01
C LYS A 155 1.05 10.61 -4.87
N THR A 156 0.68 11.19 -6.01
CA THR A 156 1.64 12.00 -6.78
C THR A 156 2.04 13.25 -6.00
N SER A 157 3.24 13.77 -6.25
CA SER A 157 3.70 15.05 -5.73
C SER A 157 2.92 16.23 -6.31
N ALA A 158 3.17 17.44 -5.81
CA ALA A 158 2.72 18.70 -6.42
C ALA A 158 3.20 18.94 -7.88
N THR A 159 4.16 18.15 -8.38
CA THR A 159 4.59 18.15 -9.80
C THR A 159 4.04 16.98 -10.61
N GLY A 160 3.19 16.13 -10.00
CA GLY A 160 2.59 14.97 -10.66
C GLY A 160 3.51 13.75 -10.73
N THR A 161 4.55 13.65 -9.89
CA THR A 161 5.50 12.53 -9.88
C THR A 161 5.25 11.59 -8.72
N LEU A 162 5.38 10.28 -8.92
CA LEU A 162 5.31 9.27 -7.86
C LEU A 162 6.43 8.23 -8.04
N PHE A 163 7.12 7.93 -6.94
CA PHE A 163 8.16 6.89 -6.85
C PHE A 163 7.75 5.85 -5.81
N VAL A 164 7.88 4.56 -6.13
CA VAL A 164 7.56 3.45 -5.22
C VAL A 164 8.53 2.29 -5.46
N ASP A 165 9.15 1.76 -4.40
CA ASP A 165 9.90 0.50 -4.49
C ASP A 165 8.95 -0.66 -4.13
N LEU A 166 8.62 -1.49 -5.12
CA LEU A 166 7.58 -2.51 -5.02
C LEU A 166 8.18 -3.94 -5.08
N PRO A 167 7.99 -4.81 -4.06
CA PRO A 167 8.39 -6.22 -4.16
C PRO A 167 7.57 -6.94 -5.24
N ALA A 168 8.23 -7.63 -6.18
CA ALA A 168 7.56 -8.19 -7.36
C ALA A 168 6.38 -9.18 -7.09
N MET A 169 6.61 -10.29 -6.39
CA MET A 169 5.64 -11.41 -6.25
C MET A 169 5.43 -12.25 -7.52
N THR A 170 5.60 -11.70 -8.74
CA THR A 170 5.60 -12.48 -10.00
C THR A 170 6.82 -12.17 -10.88
N ALA A 171 7.36 -13.21 -11.52
CA ALA A 171 8.58 -13.10 -12.34
C ALA A 171 8.40 -12.26 -13.63
N ASP A 172 7.15 -12.06 -14.05
CA ASP A 172 6.80 -11.33 -15.26
C ASP A 172 6.78 -9.80 -15.07
N GLY A 173 6.71 -9.32 -13.82
CA GLY A 173 6.91 -7.92 -13.44
C GLY A 173 5.94 -6.90 -14.03
N THR A 174 4.69 -7.29 -14.30
CA THR A 174 3.66 -6.37 -14.83
C THR A 174 3.06 -5.51 -13.73
N VAL A 175 3.23 -4.19 -13.82
CA VAL A 175 2.62 -3.23 -12.89
C VAL A 175 1.63 -2.35 -13.65
N THR A 176 0.44 -2.18 -13.07
CA THR A 176 -0.55 -1.20 -13.55
C THR A 176 -0.71 -0.08 -12.55
N ALA A 177 -0.79 1.17 -13.04
CA ALA A 177 -1.13 2.33 -12.24
C ALA A 177 -2.42 2.96 -12.79
N LYS A 178 -3.37 3.28 -11.90
CA LYS A 178 -4.63 3.95 -12.23
C LYS A 178 -4.78 5.23 -11.40
N LEU A 179 -4.94 6.36 -12.08
CA LEU A 179 -5.15 7.66 -11.47
C LEU A 179 -6.65 7.93 -11.19
N ALA A 180 -6.93 8.97 -10.40
CA ALA A 180 -8.26 9.36 -9.97
C ALA A 180 -9.22 9.72 -11.12
N ASP A 181 -8.70 10.31 -12.21
CA ASP A 181 -9.44 10.62 -13.45
C ASP A 181 -9.85 9.37 -14.26
N GLY A 182 -9.38 8.18 -13.86
CA GLY A 182 -9.60 6.93 -14.57
C GLY A 182 -8.49 6.54 -15.54
N THR A 183 -7.53 7.43 -15.82
CA THR A 183 -6.35 7.15 -16.65
C THR A 183 -5.60 5.95 -16.11
N ARG A 184 -5.23 5.03 -17.00
CA ARG A 184 -4.48 3.82 -16.66
C ARG A 184 -3.26 3.70 -17.56
N VAL A 185 -2.13 3.40 -16.94
CA VAL A 185 -0.88 3.03 -17.60
C VAL A 185 -0.40 1.68 -17.06
N GLU A 186 0.31 0.94 -17.90
CA GLU A 186 0.88 -0.36 -17.59
C GLU A 186 2.32 -0.40 -18.08
N ALA A 187 3.19 -1.01 -17.28
CA ALA A 187 4.58 -1.25 -17.61
C ALA A 187 4.97 -2.67 -17.19
N ARG A 188 6.00 -3.22 -17.81
CA ARG A 188 6.49 -4.58 -17.58
C ARG A 188 8.00 -4.59 -17.49
N GLN A 189 8.53 -5.10 -16.38
CA GLN A 189 9.96 -5.31 -16.18
C GLN A 189 10.18 -6.74 -15.67
N PRO A 190 10.60 -7.71 -16.50
CA PRO A 190 10.88 -9.07 -16.04
C PRO A 190 11.91 -9.09 -14.91
N ILE A 191 11.63 -9.88 -13.87
CA ILE A 191 12.50 -10.11 -12.71
C ILE A 191 12.47 -11.61 -12.37
N PRO A 192 13.22 -12.48 -13.07
CA PRO A 192 13.26 -13.91 -12.76
C PRO A 192 13.83 -14.23 -11.36
N GLU A 193 14.59 -13.32 -10.77
CA GLU A 193 15.27 -13.46 -9.47
C GLU A 193 14.29 -13.71 -8.31
N VAL A 194 13.03 -13.27 -8.44
CA VAL A 194 11.97 -13.53 -7.44
C VAL A 194 11.74 -15.03 -7.22
N ALA A 195 12.12 -15.89 -8.15
CA ALA A 195 12.04 -17.35 -7.97
C ALA A 195 13.01 -17.90 -6.91
N GLY A 196 14.07 -17.14 -6.57
CA GLY A 196 14.99 -17.46 -5.47
C GLY A 196 14.53 -16.97 -4.09
N LEU A 197 13.40 -16.28 -4.02
CA LEU A 197 12.83 -15.69 -2.81
C LEU A 197 11.46 -16.29 -2.49
N ARG A 198 11.06 -16.15 -1.22
CA ARG A 198 9.67 -16.28 -0.81
C ARG A 198 9.17 -14.94 -0.28
N ARG A 199 7.89 -14.69 -0.50
CA ARG A 199 7.20 -13.54 0.08
C ARG A 199 5.85 -13.93 0.64
N PHE A 200 5.50 -13.30 1.75
CA PHE A 200 4.15 -13.27 2.28
C PHE A 200 3.76 -11.81 2.46
N ALA A 201 2.56 -11.45 2.04
CA ALA A 201 1.99 -10.15 2.27
C ALA A 201 0.60 -10.26 2.91
N VAL A 202 0.24 -9.25 3.68
CA VAL A 202 -1.14 -8.94 4.03
C VAL A 202 -1.45 -7.53 3.54
N GLN A 203 -2.63 -7.33 2.95
CA GLN A 203 -3.10 -6.03 2.46
C GLN A 203 -4.54 -5.76 2.90
N TRP A 204 -4.87 -4.49 3.08
CA TRP A 204 -6.17 -4.05 3.60
C TRP A 204 -6.56 -2.66 3.06
N LEU A 205 -7.78 -2.23 3.42
CA LEU A 205 -8.35 -0.94 3.05
C LEU A 205 -8.60 -0.09 4.30
N ASP A 206 -8.36 1.22 4.18
CA ASP A 206 -8.63 2.21 5.23
C ASP A 206 -8.03 1.80 6.58
N ARG A 207 -8.87 1.71 7.62
CA ARG A 207 -8.46 1.50 9.01
C ARG A 207 -8.56 0.06 9.48
N ASP A 208 -8.69 -0.89 8.56
CA ASP A 208 -8.82 -2.33 8.85
C ASP A 208 -7.46 -3.00 9.18
N ALA A 209 -6.54 -2.25 9.81
CA ALA A 209 -5.11 -2.53 9.84
C ALA A 209 -4.73 -3.92 10.39
N PHE A 210 -3.89 -4.61 9.61
CA PHE A 210 -3.20 -5.84 9.99
C PHE A 210 -1.70 -5.59 10.08
N GLN A 211 -0.98 -6.43 10.81
CA GLN A 211 0.48 -6.36 10.98
C GLN A 211 1.10 -7.73 10.77
N VAL A 212 2.28 -7.80 10.16
CA VAL A 212 3.05 -9.04 10.01
C VAL A 212 4.09 -9.12 11.11
N GLN A 213 4.12 -10.25 11.81
CA GLN A 213 5.24 -10.66 12.64
C GLN A 213 5.87 -11.91 12.00
N ALA A 214 7.16 -11.84 11.69
CA ALA A 214 7.90 -12.97 11.13
C ALA A 214 9.06 -13.35 12.05
N PHE A 215 8.93 -14.51 12.70
CA PHE A 215 9.87 -15.04 13.67
C PHE A 215 10.88 -15.97 12.99
N GLU A 216 12.09 -15.45 12.74
CA GLU A 216 13.21 -16.20 12.21
C GLU A 216 13.97 -16.93 13.33
N ASN A 217 14.54 -18.10 13.01
CA ASN A 217 15.49 -18.83 13.87
C ASN A 217 14.99 -19.16 15.30
N GLY A 218 13.67 -19.18 15.52
CA GLY A 218 13.06 -19.40 16.84
C GLY A 218 13.06 -18.17 17.75
N ALA A 219 13.16 -16.97 17.19
CA ALA A 219 12.97 -15.71 17.91
C ALA A 219 11.53 -15.55 18.45
N ASP A 220 11.40 -14.64 19.41
CA ASP A 220 10.14 -14.24 20.05
C ASP A 220 9.95 -12.71 19.91
N TYR A 221 8.85 -12.14 20.41
CA TYR A 221 8.57 -10.70 20.31
C TYR A 221 9.73 -9.83 20.83
N GLY A 222 10.07 -8.79 20.06
CA GLY A 222 11.18 -7.87 20.38
C GLY A 222 12.60 -8.44 20.26
N GLN A 223 12.76 -9.73 19.94
CA GLN A 223 14.08 -10.33 19.74
C GLN A 223 14.66 -9.99 18.35
N PRO A 224 15.99 -10.06 18.15
CA PRO A 224 16.64 -9.71 16.87
C PRO A 224 16.24 -10.54 15.63
N GLY A 225 15.45 -11.59 15.81
CA GLY A 225 14.88 -12.39 14.72
C GLY A 225 13.38 -12.18 14.50
N ASN A 226 12.72 -11.26 15.20
CA ASN A 226 11.34 -10.86 14.88
C ASN A 226 11.34 -9.68 13.90
N VAL A 227 10.98 -9.95 12.64
CA VAL A 227 10.84 -8.94 11.60
C VAL A 227 9.40 -8.43 11.58
N SER A 228 9.22 -7.12 11.72
CA SER A 228 7.91 -6.47 11.91
C SER A 228 7.92 -5.01 11.45
N ALA A 229 6.78 -4.31 11.45
CA ALA A 229 6.75 -2.87 11.16
C ALA A 229 7.64 -2.04 12.11
N ASN A 230 7.83 -2.49 13.35
CA ASN A 230 8.70 -1.85 14.35
C ASN A 230 10.19 -2.21 14.17
N ALA A 231 10.48 -3.33 13.51
CA ALA A 231 11.83 -3.81 13.21
C ALA A 231 11.85 -4.43 11.80
N PRO A 232 11.73 -3.63 10.73
CA PRO A 232 11.54 -4.16 9.37
C PRO A 232 12.79 -4.81 8.79
N HIS A 233 13.93 -4.65 9.45
CA HIS A 233 15.27 -4.90 8.91
C HIS A 233 15.54 -4.09 7.63
N THR A 234 16.78 -4.12 7.16
CA THR A 234 17.14 -3.46 5.89
C THR A 234 18.19 -4.32 5.20
N PRO A 235 17.88 -4.87 4.01
CA PRO A 235 18.82 -5.74 3.33
C PRO A 235 19.98 -4.91 2.77
N VAL A 236 21.20 -5.46 2.80
CA VAL A 236 22.37 -4.77 2.26
C VAL A 236 22.38 -4.88 0.73
N PRO A 237 22.50 -3.77 -0.02
CA PRO A 237 22.64 -3.81 -1.48
C PRO A 237 23.84 -4.65 -1.93
N GLY A 238 23.70 -5.35 -3.06
CA GLY A 238 24.72 -6.21 -3.66
C GLY A 238 25.13 -7.44 -2.82
N LYS A 239 24.42 -7.77 -1.73
CA LYS A 239 24.67 -8.98 -0.92
C LYS A 239 23.45 -9.90 -0.89
N PRO A 240 23.63 -11.23 -0.81
CA PRO A 240 22.51 -12.14 -0.53
C PRO A 240 21.83 -11.82 0.80
N LEU A 241 20.53 -12.08 0.88
CA LEU A 241 19.77 -12.01 2.13
C LEU A 241 20.30 -13.03 3.15
N ALA A 242 20.71 -12.53 4.33
CA ALA A 242 21.10 -13.35 5.48
C ALA A 242 19.89 -13.76 6.36
N GLY A 243 18.78 -13.03 6.21
CA GLY A 243 17.51 -13.20 6.89
C GLY A 243 16.44 -12.40 6.15
N GLY A 244 15.23 -12.35 6.69
CA GLY A 244 14.11 -11.63 6.11
C GLY A 244 14.10 -10.14 6.39
N PHE A 245 13.29 -9.42 5.61
CA PHE A 245 12.96 -8.01 5.81
C PHE A 245 11.50 -7.73 5.44
N LEU A 246 10.92 -6.70 6.04
CA LEU A 246 9.55 -6.25 5.79
C LEU A 246 9.57 -4.96 4.95
N THR A 247 8.70 -4.89 3.95
CA THR A 247 8.41 -3.65 3.21
C THR A 247 7.00 -3.18 3.55
N LEU A 248 6.89 -1.97 4.08
CA LEU A 248 5.62 -1.28 4.28
C LEU A 248 5.24 -0.56 2.99
N LEU A 249 4.00 -0.73 2.53
CA LEU A 249 3.52 -0.22 1.25
C LEU A 249 2.20 0.51 1.40
N GLY A 250 2.06 1.56 0.59
CA GLY A 250 0.89 2.40 0.55
C GLY A 250 1.12 3.77 1.20
N ASP A 251 0.30 4.73 0.79
CA ASP A 251 0.21 6.09 1.34
C ASP A 251 -1.10 6.18 2.13
N ASP A 252 -1.02 6.51 3.42
CA ASP A 252 -2.15 6.62 4.36
C ASP A 252 -2.83 8.00 4.32
N SER A 253 -2.25 8.97 3.60
CA SER A 253 -2.72 10.35 3.51
C SER A 253 -3.71 10.61 2.36
N VAL A 254 -4.13 9.55 1.66
CA VAL A 254 -5.16 9.59 0.60
C VAL A 254 -6.48 9.01 1.10
N ASP A 255 -7.60 9.42 0.48
CA ASP A 255 -8.91 8.82 0.78
C ASP A 255 -8.92 7.30 0.51
N LEU A 256 -9.48 6.52 1.43
CA LEU A 256 -9.57 5.05 1.34
C LEU A 256 -8.21 4.43 0.95
N PRO A 257 -7.17 4.56 1.79
CA PRO A 257 -5.84 4.07 1.48
C PRO A 257 -5.86 2.55 1.34
N MET A 258 -5.08 2.04 0.38
CA MET A 258 -4.85 0.61 0.21
C MET A 258 -3.41 0.35 0.67
N LEU A 259 -3.26 -0.36 1.77
CA LEU A 259 -2.01 -0.54 2.49
C LEU A 259 -1.63 -2.03 2.47
N ALA A 260 -0.33 -2.32 2.52
CA ALA A 260 0.16 -3.68 2.61
C ALA A 260 1.50 -3.76 3.36
N GLU A 261 1.73 -4.88 4.04
CA GLU A 261 3.06 -5.25 4.54
C GLU A 261 3.53 -6.49 3.79
N VAL A 262 4.77 -6.48 3.28
CA VAL A 262 5.35 -7.58 2.50
C VAL A 262 6.63 -8.07 3.15
N TYR A 263 6.58 -9.26 3.72
CA TYR A 263 7.75 -9.95 4.26
C TYR A 263 8.47 -10.71 3.14
N THR A 264 9.74 -10.39 2.92
CA THR A 264 10.61 -11.01 1.91
C THR A 264 11.76 -11.75 2.57
N PHE A 265 11.98 -13.01 2.18
CA PHE A 265 12.98 -13.88 2.78
C PHE A 265 13.53 -14.91 1.77
N PRO A 266 14.72 -15.51 2.02
CA PRO A 266 15.30 -16.50 1.11
C PRO A 266 14.38 -17.72 0.91
N ALA A 267 14.39 -18.34 -0.27
CA ALA A 267 13.63 -19.58 -0.50
C ALA A 267 14.01 -20.73 0.45
N THR A 268 15.27 -20.77 0.90
CA THR A 268 15.78 -21.73 1.90
C THR A 268 15.60 -21.27 3.36
N GLY A 269 15.17 -20.03 3.59
CA GLY A 269 14.98 -19.48 4.94
C GLY A 269 13.70 -19.99 5.60
N THR A 270 13.72 -20.10 6.93
CA THR A 270 12.57 -20.55 7.74
C THR A 270 12.16 -19.48 8.73
N ALA A 271 10.92 -19.02 8.63
CA ALA A 271 10.27 -18.13 9.58
C ALA A 271 8.88 -18.70 9.94
N ASP A 272 8.44 -18.53 11.19
CA ASP A 272 7.01 -18.62 11.54
C ASP A 272 6.39 -17.25 11.28
N VAL A 273 5.36 -17.19 10.44
CA VAL A 273 4.73 -15.93 10.02
C VAL A 273 3.30 -15.91 10.51
N VAL A 274 3.00 -14.90 11.32
CA VAL A 274 1.65 -14.64 11.84
C VAL A 274 1.19 -13.27 11.41
N VAL A 275 -0.12 -13.11 11.27
CA VAL A 275 -0.75 -11.81 11.09
C VAL A 275 -1.44 -11.41 12.38
N GLU A 276 -1.29 -10.16 12.77
CA GLU A 276 -1.90 -9.59 13.96
C GLU A 276 -2.90 -8.49 13.59
N ALA A 277 -3.91 -8.32 14.42
CA ALA A 277 -4.79 -7.14 14.39
C ALA A 277 -5.01 -6.64 15.81
N VAL A 278 -4.83 -5.33 16.01
CA VAL A 278 -4.99 -4.68 17.32
C VAL A 278 -6.41 -4.16 17.47
N VAL A 279 -7.03 -4.39 18.63
CA VAL A 279 -8.33 -3.80 18.98
C VAL A 279 -8.13 -2.34 19.34
N THR A 280 -8.69 -1.44 18.53
CA THR A 280 -8.67 0.02 18.72
C THR A 280 -10.09 0.57 18.58
N GLU A 281 -10.28 1.86 18.89
CA GLU A 281 -11.56 2.56 18.66
C GLU A 281 -12.04 2.50 17.19
N THR A 282 -11.16 2.23 16.23
CA THR A 282 -11.50 2.18 14.79
C THR A 282 -11.67 0.75 14.24
N THR A 283 -11.21 -0.27 14.98
CA THR A 283 -11.28 -1.68 14.58
C THR A 283 -12.24 -2.52 15.43
N CYS A 284 -12.60 -2.07 16.64
CA CYS A 284 -13.44 -2.84 17.55
C CYS A 284 -14.91 -3.00 17.10
N GLY A 285 -15.55 -4.10 17.51
CA GLY A 285 -16.99 -4.36 17.33
C GLY A 285 -17.43 -4.53 15.88
N ARG A 286 -16.50 -4.80 14.96
CA ARG A 286 -16.74 -4.89 13.51
C ARG A 286 -15.90 -5.98 12.86
N GLU A 287 -16.19 -6.24 11.60
CA GLU A 287 -15.37 -7.10 10.75
C GLU A 287 -14.27 -6.27 10.06
N LEU A 288 -13.05 -6.80 10.05
CA LEU A 288 -11.92 -6.28 9.26
C LEU A 288 -11.74 -7.15 8.02
N LEU A 289 -11.48 -6.47 6.89
CA LEU A 289 -11.30 -7.11 5.59
C LEU A 289 -9.90 -6.87 5.06
N GLY A 290 -9.25 -7.94 4.63
CA GLY A 290 -7.98 -7.91 3.95
C GLY A 290 -7.81 -9.07 2.97
N GLU A 291 -6.63 -9.16 2.39
CA GLU A 291 -6.20 -10.30 1.58
C GLU A 291 -4.77 -10.67 1.97
N THR A 292 -4.45 -11.96 1.97
CA THR A 292 -3.05 -12.42 2.00
C THR A 292 -2.57 -12.70 0.59
N VAL A 293 -1.31 -12.40 0.29
CA VAL A 293 -0.67 -12.71 -0.99
C VAL A 293 0.63 -13.43 -0.72
N THR A 294 0.73 -14.68 -1.16
CA THR A 294 1.98 -15.45 -1.13
C THR A 294 2.69 -15.36 -2.48
N SER A 295 4.02 -15.47 -2.48
CA SER A 295 4.82 -15.61 -3.70
C SER A 295 5.92 -16.65 -3.48
N GLU A 296 5.95 -17.68 -4.31
CA GLU A 296 6.95 -18.75 -4.30
C GLU A 296 7.25 -19.20 -5.73
N GLY A 297 8.53 -19.44 -6.05
CA GLY A 297 8.95 -19.84 -7.40
C GLY A 297 8.58 -18.81 -8.49
N GLY A 298 8.42 -17.54 -8.11
CA GLY A 298 8.04 -16.43 -8.98
C GLY A 298 6.59 -16.44 -9.49
N LYS A 299 5.71 -17.13 -8.76
CA LYS A 299 4.26 -17.08 -8.93
C LYS A 299 3.62 -16.62 -7.64
N SER A 300 2.53 -15.86 -7.74
CA SER A 300 1.76 -15.45 -6.58
C SER A 300 0.40 -16.14 -6.48
N ALA A 301 -0.14 -16.17 -5.27
CA ALA A 301 -1.50 -16.60 -4.97
C ALA A 301 -2.11 -15.69 -3.89
N THR A 302 -3.33 -15.22 -4.13
CA THR A 302 -4.10 -14.39 -3.21
C THR A 302 -5.17 -15.22 -2.50
N SER A 303 -5.44 -14.92 -1.23
CA SER A 303 -6.53 -15.49 -0.44
C SER A 303 -7.24 -14.39 0.36
N GLU A 304 -8.57 -14.45 0.46
CA GLU A 304 -9.35 -13.54 1.29
C GLU A 304 -9.01 -13.71 2.78
N LEU A 305 -8.96 -12.60 3.53
CA LEU A 305 -8.78 -12.58 4.97
C LEU A 305 -9.93 -11.79 5.61
N THR A 306 -10.62 -12.43 6.56
CA THR A 306 -11.76 -11.84 7.28
C THR A 306 -11.57 -12.09 8.76
N LEU A 307 -11.69 -11.03 9.56
CA LEU A 307 -11.51 -11.11 11.01
C LEU A 307 -12.63 -10.37 11.75
N ALA A 308 -13.41 -11.09 12.54
CA ALA A 308 -14.39 -10.49 13.45
C ALA A 308 -13.67 -9.98 14.71
N MET A 309 -13.69 -8.67 14.93
CA MET A 309 -13.03 -8.04 16.07
C MET A 309 -13.91 -8.07 17.33
N PRO A 310 -13.30 -8.24 18.53
CA PRO A 310 -14.01 -8.11 19.80
C PRO A 310 -14.62 -6.72 20.02
N ASP A 311 -15.55 -6.64 20.96
CA ASP A 311 -16.12 -5.37 21.41
C ASP A 311 -15.06 -4.40 21.95
N CYS A 312 -15.36 -3.10 21.89
CA CYS A 312 -14.43 -2.02 22.27
C CYS A 312 -13.99 -2.01 23.75
N GLY A 313 -14.56 -2.87 24.59
CA GLY A 313 -14.07 -3.12 25.96
C GLY A 313 -12.71 -3.84 26.02
N ALA A 314 -12.25 -4.41 24.91
CA ALA A 314 -10.96 -5.10 24.76
C ALA A 314 -9.88 -4.23 24.08
N SER A 315 -10.00 -2.89 24.13
CA SER A 315 -9.04 -1.99 23.47
C SER A 315 -7.61 -2.22 23.96
N GLY A 316 -6.69 -2.46 23.03
CA GLY A 316 -5.30 -2.85 23.29
C GLY A 316 -5.02 -4.35 23.16
N ASP A 317 -6.04 -5.21 23.14
CA ASP A 317 -5.86 -6.64 22.87
C ASP A 317 -5.39 -6.87 21.43
N ILE A 318 -4.64 -7.97 21.22
CA ILE A 318 -4.09 -8.35 19.93
C ILE A 318 -4.64 -9.73 19.53
N LEU A 319 -5.24 -9.80 18.34
CA LEU A 319 -5.68 -11.06 17.74
C LEU A 319 -4.57 -11.59 16.86
N VAL A 320 -4.07 -12.80 17.17
CA VAL A 320 -2.96 -13.45 16.45
C VAL A 320 -3.48 -14.57 15.54
N LEU A 321 -3.25 -14.44 14.24
CA LEU A 321 -3.68 -15.37 13.20
C LEU A 321 -2.48 -16.19 12.72
N LYS A 322 -2.52 -17.50 12.98
CA LYS A 322 -1.44 -18.45 12.65
C LYS A 322 -1.79 -19.32 11.44
N ASN A 323 -0.77 -19.84 10.77
CA ASN A 323 -0.87 -20.77 9.63
C ASN A 323 -1.45 -20.17 8.33
N LEU A 324 -1.26 -18.86 8.11
CA LEU A 324 -1.70 -18.19 6.88
C LEU A 324 -0.75 -18.43 5.69
N VAL A 325 0.45 -18.98 5.93
CA VAL A 325 1.40 -19.40 4.89
C VAL A 325 1.27 -20.91 4.63
N PRO A 326 0.99 -21.36 3.40
CA PRO A 326 1.05 -22.78 3.06
C PRO A 326 2.46 -23.34 3.30
N GLY A 327 2.56 -24.41 4.10
CA GLY A 327 3.81 -25.16 4.30
C GLY A 327 4.55 -24.90 5.62
N THR A 328 4.19 -23.89 6.41
CA THR A 328 4.67 -23.76 7.80
C THR A 328 3.93 -24.74 8.71
N LYS A 329 4.40 -26.00 8.75
CA LYS A 329 3.81 -27.02 9.62
C LYS A 329 4.11 -26.74 11.10
N LEU A 330 3.04 -26.62 11.88
CA LEU A 330 3.03 -26.79 13.33
C LEU A 330 3.82 -28.03 13.75
N ALA A 331 4.93 -27.82 14.47
CA ALA A 331 5.60 -28.85 15.24
C ALA A 331 5.02 -28.83 16.66
N THR A 332 4.00 -29.65 16.92
CA THR A 332 3.41 -29.78 18.25
C THR A 332 4.37 -30.50 19.20
N ARG A 333 4.72 -29.85 20.32
CA ARG A 333 5.21 -30.55 21.53
C ARG A 333 4.89 -29.76 22.78
#